data_AF-A0A0C9Y1E7-F1
#
_entry.id   AF-A0A0C9Y1E7-F1
#
_cell.length_a   1.000
_cell.length_b   1.000
_cell.length_c   1.000
_cell.angle_alpha   90.00
_cell.angle_beta   90.00
_cell.angle_gamma   90.00
#
_symmetry.space_group_name_H-M   'P 1'
#
loop_
_entity.id
_entity.type
_entity.pdbx_description
1 polymer ?
#
loop_
_entity_poly.entity_id
_entity_poly.type
_entity_poly.pdbx_seq_one_letter_code
_entity_poly.pdbx_strand_id
1 'polypeptide(L)'
;MSKISPNGPSAAKGKLPERPSEPETPAEPIPRSMPIEPLSASLPSLDVSPEEPGGPQRTGAKSSKGSLSSSERKRRFMGRVSLAVLALGFGLNAVYMGREWEEDELKAKKMKIENAPSTRWARTKERFTDIFDYFNKPAWPELLPPPYPPPHQKPLTLIISLDDLLITSTWDRQHGWRTAKRPGVDYFLAYISQFYELVVFTSQHSYTAAPILDKLDRYNFFINHRLFRESTRSINGKIVKDLSYLNRDLSKVIVLDTDAEHIGTHLENAIIIPKWKGDPSDKGLVAMIPFLESISIYKPADLRPIIQAYQGKDIPLEYGRKEAEAKARHVEEWKKKNQMSISGSSFASMFGISSAPQTPRGVPPPTYLEQKRREAQMQYQEEQKYLRDNKEQLENLLEQDQQAMAAEIPGNLWEAIDQFKGKKKHMDDQPPAAQTSSPVSSSSQPAKA
;
A
#
# COMPACT_ATOMS: atom_id res chain seq x y z
N MET A 1 10.52 -31.27 58.37
CA MET A 1 11.08 -30.56 59.54
C MET A 1 11.45 -29.15 59.07
N SER A 2 10.54 -28.18 59.17
CA SER A 2 10.40 -27.18 60.27
C SER A 2 11.44 -26.05 60.15
N LYS A 3 11.17 -24.73 60.12
CA LYS A 3 10.10 -23.81 60.62
C LYS A 3 10.17 -22.50 59.77
N ILE A 4 9.12 -21.86 59.24
CA ILE A 4 8.16 -20.85 59.78
C ILE A 4 8.77 -19.59 60.46
N SER A 5 8.75 -18.44 59.74
CA SER A 5 8.38 -17.00 60.02
C SER A 5 8.76 -16.27 61.34
N PRO A 6 8.57 -14.92 61.53
CA PRO A 6 8.16 -13.79 60.63
C PRO A 6 8.87 -12.39 60.86
N ASN A 7 8.45 -11.39 60.05
CA ASN A 7 8.38 -9.91 60.29
C ASN A 7 9.64 -9.01 60.42
N GLY A 8 9.64 -7.91 59.65
CA GLY A 8 10.53 -6.74 59.81
C GLY A 8 9.77 -5.40 59.66
N PRO A 9 10.14 -4.31 60.39
CA PRO A 9 9.42 -3.03 60.39
C PRO A 9 10.08 -1.88 59.60
N SER A 10 9.30 -0.80 59.53
CA SER A 10 9.41 0.56 58.97
C SER A 10 10.75 1.34 58.97
N ALA A 11 11.00 2.00 57.82
CA ALA A 11 11.47 3.37 57.51
C ALA A 11 12.53 4.12 58.34
N ALA A 12 13.55 4.68 57.64
CA ALA A 12 14.13 6.02 57.89
C ALA A 12 14.99 6.52 56.70
N LYS A 13 14.95 7.84 56.48
CA LYS A 13 15.55 8.64 55.38
C LYS A 13 17.04 8.95 55.59
N GLY A 14 17.77 9.17 54.49
CA GLY A 14 19.10 9.82 54.46
C GLY A 14 19.16 10.96 53.44
N LYS A 15 19.72 12.10 53.86
CA LYS A 15 19.88 13.42 53.20
C LYS A 15 21.40 13.71 53.10
N LEU A 16 21.86 14.50 52.11
CA LEU A 16 23.12 15.29 52.06
C LEU A 16 23.17 16.08 50.72
N PRO A 17 23.93 17.18 50.56
CA PRO A 17 24.21 18.32 51.45
C PRO A 17 24.01 19.71 50.81
N GLU A 18 23.98 20.75 51.67
CA GLU A 18 24.03 22.20 51.39
C GLU A 18 25.46 22.74 51.23
N ARG A 19 25.63 23.91 50.56
CA ARG A 19 26.22 25.19 51.10
C ARG A 19 26.49 26.23 49.98
N PRO A 20 26.83 27.52 50.26
CA PRO A 20 26.44 28.51 51.31
C PRO A 20 25.95 29.88 50.72
N SER A 21 24.95 30.60 51.31
CA SER A 21 25.01 31.77 52.25
C SER A 21 25.75 33.02 51.72
N GLU A 22 25.37 34.30 51.88
CA GLU A 22 24.37 35.15 52.61
C GLU A 22 24.71 36.64 52.22
N PRO A 23 24.18 37.78 52.76
CA PRO A 23 23.19 38.03 53.83
C PRO A 23 22.10 39.09 53.49
N GLU A 24 20.89 38.94 54.04
CA GLU A 24 20.22 39.72 55.11
C GLU A 24 19.77 41.17 54.81
N THR A 25 18.46 41.42 54.88
CA THR A 25 17.89 42.00 56.11
C THR A 25 16.37 41.76 56.23
N PRO A 26 15.83 41.52 57.46
CA PRO A 26 14.47 41.04 57.70
C PRO A 26 13.58 42.04 58.47
N ALA A 27 12.26 41.94 58.28
CA ALA A 27 11.20 42.06 59.30
C ALA A 27 9.83 41.90 58.61
N GLU A 28 9.18 40.72 58.65
CA GLU A 28 8.21 40.27 59.68
C GLU A 28 6.72 40.53 59.25
N PRO A 29 5.69 39.83 59.80
CA PRO A 29 5.02 38.77 59.04
C PRO A 29 3.48 38.87 58.91
N ILE A 30 2.99 38.33 57.76
CA ILE A 30 1.76 37.56 57.44
C ILE A 30 0.43 37.86 58.20
N PRO A 31 -0.69 38.00 57.46
CA PRO A 31 -1.69 36.93 57.55
C PRO A 31 -2.10 36.34 56.19
N ARG A 32 -2.53 35.09 56.30
CA ARG A 32 -2.85 34.13 55.23
C ARG A 32 -4.15 34.48 54.50
N SER A 33 -4.11 34.20 53.19
CA SER A 33 -5.21 33.83 52.29
C SER A 33 -6.46 34.72 52.26
N MET A 34 -6.56 35.53 51.21
CA MET A 34 -7.82 35.92 50.59
C MET A 34 -7.91 35.31 49.18
N PRO A 35 -9.12 35.00 48.67
CA PRO A 35 -9.34 34.18 47.49
C PRO A 35 -8.87 34.87 46.22
N ILE A 36 -8.41 34.07 45.25
CA ILE A 36 -8.06 34.51 43.89
C ILE A 36 -9.29 35.16 43.27
N GLU A 37 -9.25 36.48 43.12
CA GLU A 37 -10.14 37.21 42.22
C GLU A 37 -9.80 36.82 40.78
N PRO A 38 -10.74 36.32 39.98
CA PRO A 38 -10.50 36.13 38.56
C PRO A 38 -10.46 37.49 37.87
N LEU A 39 -9.37 37.74 37.14
CA LEU A 39 -9.34 38.73 36.07
C LEU A 39 -10.45 38.41 35.05
N SER A 40 -11.62 39.03 35.21
CA SER A 40 -12.63 39.11 34.17
C SER A 40 -13.00 40.58 33.94
N ALA A 41 -12.11 41.29 33.25
CA ALA A 41 -12.44 42.55 32.64
C ALA A 41 -12.06 42.47 31.16
N SER A 42 -13.02 42.83 30.30
CA SER A 42 -12.97 42.91 28.84
C SER A 42 -12.86 41.58 28.05
N LEU A 43 -13.94 40.82 28.03
CA LEU A 43 -14.37 40.22 26.77
C LEU A 43 -15.63 40.97 26.33
N PRO A 44 -15.70 41.55 25.12
CA PRO A 44 -16.91 42.18 24.63
C PRO A 44 -18.00 41.12 24.46
N SER A 45 -19.16 41.35 25.09
CA SER A 45 -20.33 40.49 24.93
C SER A 45 -20.88 40.63 23.51
N LEU A 46 -20.91 39.52 22.76
CA LEU A 46 -21.49 39.43 21.41
C LEU A 46 -23.03 39.40 21.40
N ASP A 47 -23.68 40.07 22.36
CA ASP A 47 -25.13 40.25 22.35
C ASP A 47 -25.45 41.56 21.63
N VAL A 48 -25.39 41.53 20.30
CA VAL A 48 -26.00 42.57 19.46
C VAL A 48 -27.50 42.29 19.41
N SER A 49 -28.25 42.90 20.33
CA SER A 49 -29.70 43.01 20.18
C SER A 49 -30.01 44.15 19.20
N PRO A 50 -30.71 43.92 18.08
CA PRO A 50 -31.07 45.00 17.17
C PRO A 50 -32.08 45.92 17.87
N GLU A 51 -31.82 47.24 17.84
CA GLU A 51 -32.85 48.24 18.12
C GLU A 51 -33.94 48.14 17.04
N GLU A 52 -35.13 47.68 17.42
CA GLU A 52 -36.31 47.75 16.54
C GLU A 52 -36.87 49.18 16.54
N PRO A 53 -37.21 49.75 15.37
CA PRO A 53 -37.94 51.01 15.31
C PRO A 53 -39.37 50.79 15.83
N GLY A 54 -39.86 51.77 16.58
CA GLY A 54 -41.12 51.70 17.36
C GLY A 54 -42.30 51.04 16.64
N GLY A 55 -42.82 49.97 17.26
CA GLY A 55 -44.10 49.32 16.98
C GLY A 55 -44.93 49.16 18.27
N PRO A 56 -46.26 48.94 18.16
CA PRO A 56 -47.27 49.44 19.11
C PRO A 56 -47.27 48.75 20.49
N GLN A 57 -47.72 49.50 21.50
CA GLN A 57 -47.89 49.08 22.91
C GLN A 57 -48.43 47.65 23.08
N ARG A 58 -47.66 46.81 23.78
CA ARG A 58 -48.06 45.46 24.20
C ARG A 58 -49.05 45.54 25.36
N THR A 59 -50.23 44.95 25.17
CA THR A 59 -51.17 44.65 26.25
C THR A 59 -50.57 43.59 27.19
N GLY A 60 -50.68 43.81 28.50
CA GLY A 60 -50.12 42.95 29.56
C GLY A 60 -50.82 41.61 29.73
N ALA A 61 -50.88 40.78 28.68
CA ALA A 61 -51.36 39.40 28.77
C ALA A 61 -50.20 38.46 29.10
N LYS A 62 -50.25 37.85 30.29
CA LYS A 62 -49.34 36.77 30.69
C LYS A 62 -49.56 35.56 29.77
N SER A 63 -48.58 35.24 28.91
CA SER A 63 -48.59 34.02 28.11
C SER A 63 -48.63 32.81 29.04
N SER A 64 -49.66 31.98 28.93
CA SER A 64 -49.81 30.77 29.73
C SER A 64 -48.63 29.83 29.44
N LYS A 65 -48.02 29.27 30.50
CA LYS A 65 -46.99 28.23 30.41
C LYS A 65 -47.49 27.10 29.50
N GLY A 66 -47.01 27.06 28.26
CA GLY A 66 -47.40 26.08 27.23
C GLY A 66 -48.03 26.65 25.95
N SER A 67 -48.33 27.94 25.90
CA SER A 67 -48.78 28.62 24.69
C SER A 67 -47.61 28.86 23.74
N LEU A 68 -47.32 27.87 22.87
CA LEU A 68 -46.37 28.04 21.77
C LEU A 68 -46.73 29.28 20.95
N SER A 69 -45.73 30.11 20.67
CA SER A 69 -45.89 31.30 19.83
C SER A 69 -46.41 30.89 18.44
N SER A 70 -47.18 31.77 17.79
CA SER A 70 -47.70 31.53 16.45
C SER A 70 -46.57 31.21 15.44
N SER A 71 -45.41 31.84 15.62
CA SER A 71 -44.19 31.57 14.85
C SER A 71 -43.64 30.16 15.08
N GLU A 72 -43.62 29.68 16.33
CA GLU A 72 -43.17 28.32 16.68
C GLU A 72 -44.11 27.24 16.16
N ARG A 73 -45.43 27.46 16.21
CA ARG A 73 -46.42 26.55 15.61
C ARG A 73 -46.24 26.46 14.10
N LYS A 74 -46.02 27.60 13.43
CA LYS A 74 -45.73 27.64 12.00
C LYS A 74 -44.43 26.90 11.67
N ARG A 75 -43.36 27.10 12.45
CA ARG A 75 -42.09 26.38 12.27
C ARG A 75 -42.23 24.87 12.49
N ARG A 76 -42.97 24.43 13.51
CA ARG A 76 -43.25 23.00 13.76
C ARG A 76 -44.13 22.40 12.67
N PHE A 77 -45.13 23.13 12.19
CA PHE A 77 -45.96 22.71 11.08
C PHE A 77 -45.14 22.58 9.80
N MET A 78 -44.34 23.61 9.45
CA MET A 78 -43.43 23.56 8.31
C MET A 78 -42.39 22.44 8.46
N GLY A 79 -41.86 22.19 9.66
CA GLY A 79 -40.94 21.08 9.93
C GLY A 79 -41.59 19.69 9.77
N ARG A 80 -42.87 19.55 10.13
CA ARG A 80 -43.63 18.32 9.90
C ARG A 80 -43.94 18.12 8.41
N VAL A 81 -44.31 19.19 7.71
CA VAL A 81 -44.54 19.16 6.27
C VAL A 81 -43.25 18.82 5.52
N SER A 82 -42.12 19.43 5.88
CA SER A 82 -40.83 19.12 5.24
C SER A 82 -40.40 17.67 5.49
N LEU A 83 -40.59 17.16 6.71
CA LEU A 83 -40.31 15.75 7.01
C LEU A 83 -41.24 14.79 6.25
N ALA A 84 -42.52 15.15 6.09
CA ALA A 84 -43.48 14.38 5.28
C ALA A 84 -43.10 14.37 3.79
N VAL A 85 -42.67 15.50 3.23
CA VAL A 85 -42.18 15.61 1.86
C VAL A 85 -40.90 14.79 1.66
N LEU A 86 -39.95 14.85 2.62
CA LEU A 86 -38.74 14.02 2.59
C LEU A 86 -39.06 12.52 2.65
N ALA A 87 -39.99 12.11 3.52
CA ALA A 87 -40.42 10.73 3.62
C ALA A 87 -41.11 10.24 2.33
N LEU A 88 -41.93 11.09 1.70
CA LEU A 88 -42.56 10.78 0.42
C LEU A 88 -41.52 10.67 -0.69
N GLY A 89 -40.55 11.58 -0.75
CA GLY A 89 -39.42 11.51 -1.68
C GLY A 89 -38.59 10.24 -1.50
N PHE A 90 -38.27 9.86 -0.26
CA PHE A 90 -37.56 8.62 0.05
C PHE A 90 -38.36 7.38 -0.34
N GLY A 91 -39.67 7.36 -0.08
CA GLY A 91 -40.56 6.26 -0.47
C GLY A 91 -40.65 6.09 -1.99
N LEU A 92 -40.83 7.19 -2.72
CA LEU A 92 -40.82 7.17 -4.20
C LEU A 92 -39.47 6.70 -4.75
N ASN A 93 -38.36 7.17 -4.14
CA ASN A 93 -37.02 6.76 -4.52
C ASN A 93 -36.77 5.25 -4.26
N ALA A 94 -37.23 4.71 -3.12
CA ALA A 94 -37.12 3.29 -2.82
C ALA A 94 -37.92 2.40 -3.80
N VAL A 95 -39.10 2.88 -4.24
CA VAL A 95 -39.89 2.23 -5.29
C VAL A 95 -39.18 2.30 -6.64
N TYR A 96 -38.60 3.46 -6.99
CA TYR A 96 -37.80 3.65 -8.20
C TYR A 96 -36.56 2.73 -8.23
N MET A 97 -35.88 2.57 -7.09
CA MET A 97 -34.78 1.60 -6.93
C MET A 97 -35.23 0.14 -7.10
N GLY A 98 -36.53 -0.16 -7.08
CA GLY A 98 -37.08 -1.48 -7.35
C GLY A 98 -37.30 -1.77 -8.85
N ARG A 99 -36.97 -0.83 -9.75
CA ARG A 99 -37.07 -0.99 -11.21
C ARG A 99 -36.27 -2.20 -11.69
N GLU A 100 -36.57 -2.71 -12.88
CA GLU A 100 -35.83 -3.81 -13.49
C GLU A 100 -34.37 -3.42 -13.79
N TRP A 101 -33.52 -4.40 -14.07
CA TRP A 101 -32.13 -4.15 -14.42
C TRP A 101 -32.03 -3.69 -15.86
N GLU A 102 -31.31 -2.60 -16.10
CA GLU A 102 -30.96 -2.19 -17.47
C GLU A 102 -29.70 -2.92 -17.93
N GLU A 103 -29.59 -3.14 -19.24
CA GLU A 103 -28.47 -3.89 -19.85
C GLU A 103 -27.10 -3.28 -19.51
N ASP A 104 -27.03 -1.95 -19.39
CA ASP A 104 -25.81 -1.24 -19.04
C ASP A 104 -25.43 -1.40 -17.55
N GLU A 105 -26.42 -1.46 -16.65
CA GLU A 105 -26.19 -1.76 -15.23
C GLU A 105 -25.72 -3.22 -15.04
N LEU A 106 -26.30 -4.15 -15.80
CA LEU A 106 -25.91 -5.56 -15.83
C LEU A 106 -24.46 -5.74 -16.34
N LYS A 107 -24.09 -5.03 -17.42
CA LYS A 107 -22.72 -5.02 -17.95
C LYS A 107 -21.72 -4.43 -16.95
N ALA A 108 -22.04 -3.28 -16.35
CA ALA A 108 -21.17 -2.63 -15.37
C ALA A 108 -20.92 -3.53 -14.15
N LYS A 109 -21.92 -4.30 -13.72
CA LYS A 109 -21.79 -5.25 -12.60
C LYS A 109 -21.29 -6.64 -12.98
N LYS A 110 -20.96 -6.91 -14.25
CA LYS A 110 -20.60 -8.24 -14.77
C LYS A 110 -21.61 -9.35 -14.33
N MET A 111 -22.90 -9.02 -14.18
CA MET A 111 -23.94 -9.97 -13.80
C MET A 111 -24.73 -10.44 -15.03
N LYS A 112 -25.05 -11.74 -15.08
CA LYS A 112 -26.04 -12.27 -16.03
C LYS A 112 -27.45 -12.10 -15.46
N ILE A 113 -28.44 -11.89 -16.33
CA ILE A 113 -29.85 -11.73 -15.96
C ILE A 113 -30.34 -12.90 -15.08
N GLU A 114 -29.82 -14.11 -15.33
CA GLU A 114 -30.16 -15.33 -14.61
C GLU A 114 -29.73 -15.33 -13.13
N ASN A 115 -28.62 -14.66 -12.79
CA ASN A 115 -28.10 -14.57 -11.42
C ASN A 115 -28.61 -13.34 -10.68
N ALA A 116 -29.37 -12.48 -11.35
CA ALA A 116 -29.83 -11.22 -10.79
C ALA A 116 -31.07 -11.43 -9.90
N PRO A 117 -31.18 -10.75 -8.74
CA PRO A 117 -32.33 -10.88 -7.87
C PRO A 117 -33.62 -10.47 -8.61
N SER A 118 -34.57 -11.41 -8.74
CA SER A 118 -35.82 -11.21 -9.48
C SER A 118 -36.87 -10.40 -8.72
N THR A 119 -36.80 -10.40 -7.39
CA THR A 119 -37.78 -9.71 -6.53
C THR A 119 -37.48 -8.21 -6.42
N ARG A 120 -38.51 -7.35 -6.51
CA ARG A 120 -38.36 -5.88 -6.38
C ARG A 120 -37.58 -5.46 -5.13
N TRP A 121 -37.88 -6.06 -3.98
CA TRP A 121 -37.19 -5.76 -2.72
C TRP A 121 -35.70 -6.13 -2.75
N ALA A 122 -35.36 -7.27 -3.35
CA ALA A 122 -33.97 -7.70 -3.47
C ALA A 122 -33.17 -6.77 -4.41
N ARG A 123 -33.80 -6.25 -5.47
CA ARG A 123 -33.19 -5.20 -6.33
C ARG A 123 -32.98 -3.88 -5.58
N THR A 124 -33.99 -3.41 -4.85
CA THR A 124 -33.87 -2.20 -4.02
C THR A 124 -32.77 -2.34 -2.98
N LYS A 125 -32.71 -3.51 -2.32
CA LYS A 125 -31.66 -3.80 -1.32
C LYS A 125 -30.28 -3.79 -1.96
N GLU A 126 -30.09 -4.45 -3.11
CA GLU A 126 -28.81 -4.50 -3.81
C GLU A 126 -28.34 -3.11 -4.26
N ARG A 127 -29.24 -2.30 -4.85
CA ARG A 127 -28.94 -0.91 -5.23
C ARG A 127 -28.63 -0.04 -4.02
N PHE A 128 -29.32 -0.26 -2.90
CA PHE A 128 -29.03 0.46 -1.66
C PHE A 128 -27.69 0.06 -1.07
N THR A 129 -27.32 -1.23 -1.11
CA THR A 129 -25.99 -1.67 -0.68
C THR A 129 -24.89 -1.16 -1.61
N ASP A 130 -25.12 -1.06 -2.92
CA ASP A 130 -24.14 -0.48 -3.86
C ASP A 130 -23.78 0.97 -3.53
N ILE A 131 -24.74 1.76 -3.04
CA ILE A 131 -24.47 3.15 -2.62
C ILE A 131 -23.39 3.19 -1.53
N PHE A 132 -23.37 2.17 -0.67
CA PHE A 132 -22.35 2.02 0.36
C PHE A 132 -21.14 1.21 -0.11
N ASP A 133 -21.22 0.53 -1.25
CA ASP A 133 -20.09 -0.24 -1.80
C ASP A 133 -18.91 0.65 -2.18
N TYR A 134 -19.15 1.91 -2.55
CA TYR A 134 -18.07 2.89 -2.72
C TYR A 134 -17.14 2.98 -1.49
N PHE A 135 -17.67 2.77 -0.29
CA PHE A 135 -16.89 2.80 0.96
C PHE A 135 -16.23 1.46 1.31
N ASN A 136 -16.68 0.35 0.70
CA ASN A 136 -16.28 -1.01 1.06
C ASN A 136 -15.50 -1.76 -0.04
N LYS A 137 -15.62 -1.34 -1.29
CA LYS A 137 -14.91 -1.88 -2.47
C LYS A 137 -13.78 -0.92 -2.86
N PRO A 138 -12.69 -1.42 -3.48
CA PRO A 138 -11.63 -0.55 -3.95
C PRO A 138 -12.15 0.41 -5.03
N ALA A 139 -11.46 1.54 -5.23
CA ALA A 139 -11.86 2.58 -6.17
C ALA A 139 -12.04 2.08 -7.62
N TRP A 140 -11.39 0.95 -7.97
CA TRP A 140 -11.43 0.35 -9.31
C TRP A 140 -11.82 -1.13 -9.26
N PRO A 141 -12.57 -1.63 -10.27
CA PRO A 141 -12.96 -3.04 -10.35
C PRO A 141 -11.77 -3.97 -10.60
N GLU A 142 -10.71 -3.46 -11.23
CA GLU A 142 -9.44 -4.14 -11.45
C GLU A 142 -8.33 -3.17 -11.05
N LEU A 143 -7.45 -3.61 -10.15
CA LEU A 143 -6.37 -2.79 -9.58
C LEU A 143 -5.18 -2.65 -10.52
N LEU A 144 -4.95 -3.66 -11.36
CA LEU A 144 -3.84 -3.69 -12.30
C LEU A 144 -4.35 -3.77 -13.74
N PRO A 145 -3.64 -3.14 -14.69
CA PRO A 145 -3.89 -3.34 -16.11
C PRO A 145 -3.67 -4.82 -16.50
N PRO A 146 -4.17 -5.26 -17.66
CA PRO A 146 -3.87 -6.61 -18.16
C PRO A 146 -2.36 -6.82 -18.26
N PRO A 147 -1.89 -8.07 -18.12
CA PRO A 147 -0.47 -8.37 -18.19
C PRO A 147 0.09 -8.01 -19.57
N TYR A 148 1.38 -7.65 -19.62
CA TYR A 148 2.05 -7.37 -20.88
C TYR A 148 1.99 -8.56 -21.84
N PRO A 149 1.94 -8.31 -23.17
CA PRO A 149 2.03 -9.38 -24.14
C PRO A 149 3.40 -10.07 -24.08
N PRO A 150 3.49 -11.39 -24.40
CA PRO A 150 4.76 -12.05 -24.65
C PRO A 150 5.57 -11.28 -25.72
N PRO A 151 6.89 -11.09 -25.59
CA PRO A 151 7.84 -11.81 -24.73
C PRO A 151 8.19 -11.13 -23.39
N HIS A 152 7.71 -9.91 -23.13
CA HIS A 152 8.08 -9.13 -21.93
C HIS A 152 7.30 -9.52 -20.67
N GLN A 153 6.32 -10.42 -20.80
CA GLN A 153 5.52 -10.91 -19.69
C GLN A 153 6.37 -11.70 -18.68
N LYS A 154 6.36 -11.26 -17.42
CA LYS A 154 6.92 -12.06 -16.31
C LYS A 154 5.95 -13.21 -15.96
N PRO A 155 6.46 -14.41 -15.64
CA PRO A 155 5.60 -15.58 -15.44
C PRO A 155 4.80 -15.54 -14.14
N LEU A 156 5.32 -14.87 -13.12
CA LEU A 156 4.77 -14.83 -11.76
C LEU A 156 4.70 -13.38 -11.26
N THR A 157 3.74 -13.09 -10.40
CA THR A 157 3.57 -11.78 -9.76
C THR A 157 3.95 -11.87 -8.29
N LEU A 158 4.83 -10.99 -7.82
CA LEU A 158 5.26 -10.89 -6.44
C LEU A 158 4.75 -9.58 -5.84
N ILE A 159 3.89 -9.70 -4.84
CA ILE A 159 3.32 -8.58 -4.11
C ILE A 159 4.13 -8.37 -2.85
N ILE A 160 4.58 -7.15 -2.61
CA ILE A 160 5.49 -6.84 -1.51
C ILE A 160 4.88 -5.71 -0.67
N SER A 161 4.74 -5.92 0.63
CA SER A 161 4.39 -4.86 1.57
C SER A 161 5.54 -3.87 1.77
N LEU A 162 5.24 -2.61 2.07
CA LEU A 162 6.25 -1.58 2.28
C LEU A 162 6.67 -1.51 3.76
N ASP A 163 5.68 -1.28 4.63
CA ASP A 163 5.90 -1.04 6.05
C ASP A 163 6.36 -2.28 6.81
N ASP A 164 7.38 -2.09 7.64
CA ASP A 164 8.06 -3.09 8.45
C ASP A 164 8.64 -4.27 7.63
N LEU A 165 8.57 -4.23 6.29
CA LEU A 165 9.16 -5.23 5.39
C LEU A 165 10.37 -4.68 4.64
N LEU A 166 10.20 -3.60 3.88
CA LEU A 166 11.27 -2.95 3.11
C LEU A 166 11.83 -1.74 3.86
N ILE A 167 10.96 -1.02 4.57
CA ILE A 167 11.32 0.15 5.35
C ILE A 167 10.72 0.03 6.74
N THR A 168 11.24 0.80 7.68
CA THR A 168 10.55 1.07 8.93
C THR A 168 10.58 2.56 9.19
N SER A 169 9.43 3.12 9.60
CA SER A 169 9.28 4.53 9.88
C SER A 169 9.09 4.72 11.37
N THR A 170 9.98 5.52 11.98
CA THR A 170 9.94 5.88 13.39
C THR A 170 9.66 7.36 13.52
N TRP A 171 8.88 7.75 14.52
CA TRP A 171 8.62 9.16 14.82
C TRP A 171 9.32 9.56 16.11
N ASP A 172 10.03 10.67 16.06
CA ASP A 172 10.67 11.30 17.22
C ASP A 172 10.23 12.77 17.32
N ARG A 173 10.13 13.29 18.54
CA ARG A 173 9.71 14.68 18.79
C ARG A 173 10.71 15.70 18.24
N GLN A 174 12.01 15.37 18.24
CA GLN A 174 13.06 16.28 17.80
C GLN A 174 13.22 16.30 16.26
N HIS A 175 13.07 15.14 15.63
CA HIS A 175 13.41 14.95 14.21
C HIS A 175 12.19 14.64 13.32
N GLY A 176 11.00 14.48 13.90
CA GLY A 176 9.80 14.08 13.20
C GLY A 176 9.88 12.64 12.70
N TRP A 177 9.26 12.38 11.55
CA TRP A 177 9.28 11.08 10.89
C TRP A 177 10.64 10.79 10.27
N ARG A 178 11.22 9.64 10.63
CA ARG A 178 12.46 9.11 10.06
C ARG A 178 12.22 7.72 9.52
N THR A 179 12.53 7.51 8.25
CA THR A 179 12.39 6.22 7.59
C THR A 179 13.76 5.60 7.39
N ALA A 180 13.93 4.39 7.90
CA ALA A 180 15.12 3.57 7.67
C ALA A 180 14.83 2.53 6.58
N LYS A 181 15.84 2.26 5.74
CA LYS A 181 15.78 1.23 4.70
C LYS A 181 16.33 -0.09 5.24
N ARG A 182 15.64 -1.19 4.99
CA ARG A 182 16.10 -2.52 5.40
C ARG A 182 17.37 -2.91 4.64
N PRO A 183 18.39 -3.46 5.32
CA PRO A 183 19.60 -3.94 4.67
C PRO A 183 19.27 -4.90 3.51
N GLY A 184 19.87 -4.64 2.34
CA GLY A 184 19.71 -5.47 1.15
C GLY A 184 18.44 -5.23 0.33
N VAL A 185 17.60 -4.24 0.66
CA VAL A 185 16.38 -3.90 -0.13
C VAL A 185 16.68 -3.60 -1.59
N ASP A 186 17.69 -2.76 -1.88
CA ASP A 186 17.99 -2.38 -3.27
C ASP A 186 18.40 -3.61 -4.09
N TYR A 187 19.23 -4.46 -3.51
CA TYR A 187 19.66 -5.72 -4.13
C TYR A 187 18.48 -6.67 -4.31
N PHE A 188 17.62 -6.81 -3.30
CA PHE A 188 16.43 -7.64 -3.36
C PHE A 188 15.52 -7.20 -4.51
N LEU A 189 15.14 -5.93 -4.57
CA LEU A 189 14.24 -5.40 -5.62
C LEU A 189 14.85 -5.55 -7.02
N ALA A 190 16.11 -5.17 -7.19
CA ALA A 190 16.78 -5.23 -8.49
C ALA A 190 17.05 -6.65 -8.98
N TYR A 191 17.34 -7.60 -8.09
CA TYR A 191 17.57 -8.99 -8.47
C TYR A 191 16.25 -9.73 -8.74
N ILE A 192 15.23 -9.51 -7.91
CA ILE A 192 13.97 -10.26 -8.00
C ILE A 192 13.06 -9.76 -9.13
N SER A 193 13.20 -8.51 -9.58
CA SER A 193 12.46 -7.95 -10.72
C SER A 193 12.77 -8.66 -12.05
N GLN A 194 13.92 -9.34 -12.15
CA GLN A 194 14.25 -10.16 -13.31
C GLN A 194 13.29 -11.35 -13.45
N PHE A 195 12.78 -11.86 -12.33
CA PHE A 195 11.99 -13.09 -12.25
C PHE A 195 10.49 -12.88 -12.10
N TYR A 196 10.09 -11.77 -11.46
CA TYR A 196 8.72 -11.50 -11.07
C TYR A 196 8.25 -10.14 -11.58
N GLU A 197 6.95 -10.03 -11.84
CA GLU A 197 6.27 -8.73 -11.88
C GLU A 197 6.14 -8.23 -10.44
N LEU A 198 6.82 -7.13 -10.10
CA LEU A 198 6.82 -6.60 -8.74
C LEU A 198 5.69 -5.60 -8.56
N VAL A 199 4.84 -5.89 -7.59
CA VAL A 199 3.73 -5.02 -7.19
C VAL A 199 3.94 -4.63 -5.72
N VAL A 200 4.23 -3.37 -5.46
CA VAL A 200 4.25 -2.91 -4.06
C VAL A 200 2.81 -2.65 -3.65
N PHE A 201 2.33 -3.33 -2.60
CA PHE A 201 0.99 -3.13 -2.06
C PHE A 201 1.07 -2.76 -0.57
N THR A 202 0.96 -1.47 -0.28
CA THR A 202 1.05 -0.92 1.08
C THR A 202 -0.30 -0.54 1.67
N SER A 203 -0.40 -0.61 3.00
CA SER A 203 -1.50 -0.05 3.79
C SER A 203 -1.36 1.46 4.03
N GLN A 204 -0.24 2.07 3.64
CA GLN A 204 -0.06 3.52 3.69
C GLN A 204 -0.73 4.24 2.53
N HIS A 205 -1.16 5.47 2.81
CA HIS A 205 -1.69 6.39 1.80
C HIS A 205 -0.63 6.77 0.77
N SER A 206 -1.08 7.02 -0.46
CA SER A 206 -0.22 7.39 -1.59
C SER A 206 0.69 8.58 -1.30
N TYR A 207 0.17 9.63 -0.64
CA TYR A 207 0.94 10.84 -0.34
C TYR A 207 2.13 10.60 0.60
N THR A 208 2.09 9.54 1.43
CA THR A 208 3.19 9.19 2.35
C THR A 208 4.14 8.20 1.70
N ALA A 209 3.60 7.17 1.04
CA ALA A 209 4.39 6.06 0.52
C ALA A 209 5.05 6.37 -0.84
N ALA A 210 4.41 7.15 -1.72
CA ALA A 210 4.93 7.42 -3.06
C ALA A 210 6.33 8.07 -3.03
N PRO A 211 6.60 9.13 -2.24
CA PRO A 211 7.94 9.72 -2.16
C PRO A 211 9.01 8.77 -1.61
N ILE A 212 8.61 7.75 -0.82
CA ILE A 212 9.54 6.74 -0.32
C ILE A 212 9.87 5.73 -1.42
N LEU A 213 8.86 5.30 -2.19
CA LEU A 213 9.05 4.42 -3.33
C LEU A 213 9.88 5.07 -4.44
N ASP A 214 9.71 6.38 -4.68
CA ASP A 214 10.54 7.13 -5.64
C ASP A 214 12.02 7.18 -5.22
N LYS A 215 12.30 7.11 -3.92
CA LYS A 215 13.69 7.02 -3.42
C LYS A 215 14.25 5.60 -3.49
N LEU A 216 13.39 4.58 -3.40
CA LEU A 216 13.79 3.18 -3.50
C LEU A 216 14.01 2.74 -4.96
N ASP A 217 13.18 3.21 -5.87
CA ASP A 217 13.23 2.91 -7.31
C ASP A 217 13.11 4.21 -8.13
N ARG A 218 14.21 4.97 -8.19
CA ARG A 218 14.27 6.30 -8.80
C ARG A 218 13.94 6.31 -10.29
N TYR A 219 14.24 5.22 -10.99
CA TYR A 219 14.07 5.10 -12.43
C TYR A 219 12.85 4.25 -12.82
N ASN A 220 12.07 3.77 -11.85
CA ASN A 220 10.92 2.88 -12.06
C ASN A 220 11.27 1.61 -12.86
N PHE A 221 12.45 1.05 -12.62
CA PHE A 221 12.95 -0.13 -13.35
C PHE A 221 12.56 -1.45 -12.68
N PHE A 222 12.35 -1.44 -11.37
CA PHE A 222 12.16 -2.66 -10.60
C PHE A 222 10.70 -2.89 -10.24
N ILE A 223 10.00 -1.83 -9.82
CA ILE A 223 8.62 -1.89 -9.37
C ILE A 223 7.68 -1.60 -10.54
N ASN A 224 6.94 -2.61 -11.00
CA ASN A 224 6.00 -2.48 -12.12
C ASN A 224 4.74 -1.69 -11.73
N HIS A 225 4.19 -1.98 -10.55
CA HIS A 225 2.95 -1.36 -10.09
C HIS A 225 3.01 -1.00 -8.61
N ARG A 226 2.34 0.09 -8.24
CA ARG A 226 2.30 0.64 -6.88
C ARG A 226 0.84 0.78 -6.45
N LEU A 227 0.45 0.02 -5.44
CA LEU A 227 -0.87 0.00 -4.83
C LEU A 227 -0.77 0.51 -3.39
N PHE A 228 -1.69 1.41 -3.05
CA PHE A 228 -1.67 2.15 -1.79
C PHE A 228 -2.92 1.83 -0.96
N ARG A 229 -3.10 2.53 0.18
CA ARG A 229 -4.27 2.39 1.05
C ARG A 229 -5.58 2.53 0.30
N GLU A 230 -5.64 3.42 -0.68
CA GLU A 230 -6.81 3.68 -1.52
C GLU A 230 -7.25 2.44 -2.33
N SER A 231 -6.33 1.49 -2.56
CA SER A 231 -6.58 0.23 -3.28
C SER A 231 -7.01 -0.92 -2.36
N THR A 232 -7.02 -0.72 -1.03
CA THR A 232 -7.39 -1.75 -0.04
C THR A 232 -8.87 -1.66 0.34
N ARG A 233 -9.42 -2.77 0.87
CA ARG A 233 -10.78 -2.84 1.40
C ARG A 233 -10.78 -2.71 2.92
N SER A 234 -11.90 -2.24 3.47
CA SER A 234 -12.16 -2.30 4.90
C SER A 234 -13.21 -3.38 5.15
N ILE A 235 -12.81 -4.49 5.77
CA ILE A 235 -13.72 -5.58 6.14
C ILE A 235 -13.77 -5.64 7.67
N ASN A 236 -14.94 -5.40 8.26
CA ASN A 236 -15.13 -5.34 9.72
C ASN A 236 -14.17 -4.37 10.42
N GLY A 237 -13.87 -3.24 9.79
CA GLY A 237 -12.94 -2.24 10.32
C GLY A 237 -11.45 -2.58 10.18
N LYS A 238 -11.11 -3.72 9.56
CA LYS A 238 -9.73 -4.13 9.28
C LYS A 238 -9.36 -3.89 7.83
N ILE A 239 -8.10 -3.53 7.60
CA ILE A 239 -7.56 -3.30 6.26
C ILE A 239 -7.25 -4.65 5.61
N VAL A 240 -7.84 -4.90 4.45
CA VAL A 240 -7.65 -6.14 3.69
C VAL A 240 -7.24 -5.81 2.26
N LYS A 241 -6.12 -6.39 1.82
CA LYS A 241 -5.59 -6.36 0.46
C LYS A 241 -6.17 -7.54 -0.30
N ASP A 242 -7.31 -7.30 -0.93
CA ASP A 242 -8.06 -8.36 -1.61
C ASP A 242 -7.46 -8.67 -3.00
N LEU A 243 -6.87 -9.85 -3.14
CA LEU A 243 -6.16 -10.27 -4.36
C LEU A 243 -7.10 -10.53 -5.54
N SER A 244 -8.40 -10.74 -5.29
CA SER A 244 -9.39 -10.98 -6.34
C SER A 244 -9.52 -9.81 -7.33
N TYR A 245 -9.13 -8.60 -6.92
CA TYR A 245 -9.19 -7.40 -7.75
C TYR A 245 -7.90 -7.14 -8.55
N LEU A 246 -6.85 -7.95 -8.40
CA LEU A 246 -5.56 -7.68 -9.06
C LEU A 246 -5.53 -7.95 -10.56
N ASN A 247 -6.55 -8.62 -11.12
CA ASN A 247 -6.53 -9.04 -12.53
C ASN A 247 -5.30 -9.92 -12.87
N ARG A 248 -4.95 -10.84 -11.97
CA ARG A 248 -3.87 -11.81 -12.12
C ARG A 248 -4.36 -13.19 -11.71
N ASP A 249 -3.74 -14.23 -12.27
CA ASP A 249 -4.02 -15.62 -11.89
C ASP A 249 -3.47 -15.90 -10.49
N LEU A 250 -4.35 -16.17 -9.53
CA LEU A 250 -3.99 -16.40 -8.12
C LEU A 250 -3.09 -17.64 -7.94
N SER A 251 -3.07 -18.59 -8.88
CA SER A 251 -2.12 -19.72 -8.81
C SER A 251 -0.66 -19.29 -9.01
N LYS A 252 -0.43 -18.08 -9.54
CA LYS A 252 0.88 -17.50 -9.89
C LYS A 252 1.23 -16.23 -9.10
N VAL A 253 0.46 -15.93 -8.05
CA VAL A 253 0.65 -14.75 -7.19
C VAL A 253 1.24 -15.18 -5.85
N ILE A 254 2.28 -14.47 -5.40
CA ILE A 254 2.85 -14.59 -4.05
C ILE A 254 2.75 -13.25 -3.35
N VAL A 255 2.37 -13.23 -2.08
CA VAL A 255 2.38 -12.02 -1.26
C VAL A 255 3.39 -12.14 -0.13
N LEU A 256 4.29 -11.17 -0.03
CA LEU A 256 5.17 -10.96 1.12
C LEU A 256 4.60 -9.84 1.98
N ASP A 257 4.02 -10.21 3.11
CA ASP A 257 3.47 -9.26 4.08
C ASP A 257 4.05 -9.49 5.47
N THR A 258 3.89 -8.51 6.35
CA THR A 258 4.27 -8.65 7.76
C THR A 258 3.07 -8.89 8.67
N ASP A 259 1.86 -8.65 8.15
CA ASP A 259 0.61 -8.85 8.88
C ASP A 259 -0.30 -9.82 8.11
N ALA A 260 -0.72 -10.90 8.79
CA ALA A 260 -1.65 -11.87 8.22
C ALA A 260 -3.05 -11.25 8.02
N GLU A 261 -3.43 -10.25 8.82
CA GLU A 261 -4.74 -9.60 8.70
C GLU A 261 -4.89 -8.84 7.38
N HIS A 262 -3.78 -8.32 6.83
CA HIS A 262 -3.78 -7.67 5.52
C HIS A 262 -4.22 -8.61 4.41
N ILE A 263 -3.97 -9.91 4.51
CA ILE A 263 -4.29 -10.92 3.47
C ILE A 263 -5.35 -11.90 3.96
N GLY A 264 -6.26 -11.45 4.83
CA GLY A 264 -7.27 -12.31 5.45
C GLY A 264 -8.15 -13.11 4.48
N THR A 265 -8.30 -12.67 3.22
CA THR A 265 -9.10 -13.37 2.20
C THR A 265 -8.35 -14.45 1.43
N HIS A 266 -7.01 -14.39 1.32
CA HIS A 266 -6.20 -15.28 0.46
C HIS A 266 -4.90 -15.70 1.16
N LEU A 267 -5.01 -16.20 2.39
CA LEU A 267 -3.85 -16.56 3.23
C LEU A 267 -2.96 -17.64 2.61
N GLU A 268 -3.50 -18.47 1.72
CA GLU A 268 -2.75 -19.50 0.99
C GLU A 268 -1.72 -18.93 0.00
N ASN A 269 -1.87 -17.66 -0.41
CA ASN A 269 -0.92 -16.94 -1.26
C ASN A 269 0.08 -16.11 -0.46
N ALA A 270 -0.07 -16.02 0.86
CA ALA A 270 0.71 -15.14 1.72
C ALA A 270 1.87 -15.87 2.40
N ILE A 271 3.03 -15.22 2.37
CA ILE A 271 4.20 -15.53 3.19
C ILE A 271 4.34 -14.40 4.19
N ILE A 272 4.11 -14.71 5.46
CA ILE A 272 4.20 -13.75 6.55
C ILE A 272 5.63 -13.70 7.08
N ILE A 273 6.29 -12.57 6.87
CA ILE A 273 7.68 -12.32 7.30
C ILE A 273 7.65 -11.52 8.62
N PRO A 274 8.54 -11.81 9.58
CA PRO A 274 8.65 -11.01 10.79
C PRO A 274 8.89 -9.51 10.49
N LYS A 275 8.18 -8.65 11.23
CA LYS A 275 8.34 -7.18 11.18
C LYS A 275 9.79 -6.79 11.49
N TRP A 276 10.41 -6.03 10.59
CA TRP A 276 11.75 -5.50 10.75
C TRP A 276 11.72 -4.21 11.57
N LYS A 277 12.44 -4.20 12.68
CA LYS A 277 12.45 -3.09 13.66
C LYS A 277 13.62 -2.11 13.49
N GLY A 278 14.30 -2.14 12.35
CA GLY A 278 15.43 -1.24 12.09
C GLY A 278 16.83 -1.83 12.37
N ASP A 279 16.95 -3.12 12.65
CA ASP A 279 18.26 -3.75 12.89
C ASP A 279 19.12 -3.75 11.61
N PRO A 280 20.30 -3.12 11.60
CA PRO A 280 21.20 -3.09 10.44
C PRO A 280 21.86 -4.45 10.11
N SER A 281 21.84 -5.39 11.04
CA SER A 281 22.40 -6.75 10.84
C SER A 281 21.38 -7.73 10.25
N ASP A 282 20.14 -7.29 10.01
CA ASP A 282 19.10 -8.13 9.44
C ASP A 282 19.49 -8.64 8.04
N LYS A 283 19.36 -9.94 7.84
CA LYS A 283 19.56 -10.61 6.54
C LYS A 283 18.30 -11.32 6.06
N GLY A 284 17.17 -11.14 6.74
CA GLY A 284 15.95 -11.90 6.50
C GLY A 284 15.42 -11.71 5.08
N LEU A 285 15.44 -10.48 4.57
CA LEU A 285 14.96 -10.18 3.21
C LEU A 285 15.84 -10.84 2.13
N VAL A 286 17.16 -10.73 2.25
CA VAL A 286 18.11 -11.33 1.30
C VAL A 286 18.07 -12.87 1.37
N ALA A 287 17.88 -13.42 2.57
CA ALA A 287 17.78 -14.87 2.77
C ALA A 287 16.54 -15.50 2.10
N MET A 288 15.52 -14.70 1.75
CA MET A 288 14.34 -15.17 1.00
C MET A 288 14.60 -15.33 -0.51
N ILE A 289 15.64 -14.68 -1.05
CA ILE A 289 15.93 -14.68 -2.50
C ILE A 289 16.07 -16.09 -3.06
N PRO A 290 16.89 -17.00 -2.47
CA PRO A 290 17.08 -18.35 -3.02
C PRO A 290 15.78 -19.15 -3.17
N PHE A 291 14.84 -18.95 -2.23
CA PHE A 291 13.53 -19.60 -2.24
C PHE A 291 12.65 -19.05 -3.36
N LEU A 292 12.48 -17.74 -3.45
CA LEU A 292 11.67 -17.09 -4.49
C LEU A 292 12.25 -17.37 -5.88
N GLU A 293 13.57 -17.28 -6.03
CA GLU A 293 14.24 -17.57 -7.28
C GLU A 293 13.96 -19.01 -7.75
N SER A 294 14.05 -19.99 -6.85
CA SER A 294 13.79 -21.40 -7.19
C SER A 294 12.39 -21.61 -7.77
N ILE A 295 11.39 -20.93 -7.20
CA ILE A 295 10.01 -20.99 -7.64
C ILE A 295 9.88 -20.44 -9.07
N SER A 296 10.50 -19.30 -9.36
CA SER A 296 10.46 -18.71 -10.71
C SER A 296 11.24 -19.53 -11.74
N ILE A 297 12.33 -20.19 -11.34
CA ILE A 297 13.11 -21.08 -12.23
C ILE A 297 12.32 -22.33 -12.60
N TYR A 298 11.72 -23.02 -11.62
CA TYR A 298 11.00 -24.27 -11.87
C TYR A 298 9.59 -24.08 -12.46
N LYS A 299 9.00 -22.88 -12.33
CA LYS A 299 7.69 -22.50 -12.90
C LYS A 299 6.60 -23.54 -12.62
N PRO A 300 6.31 -23.86 -11.35
CA PRO A 300 5.22 -24.77 -10.99
C PRO A 300 3.87 -24.22 -11.50
N ALA A 301 2.92 -25.12 -11.75
CA ALA A 301 1.59 -24.73 -12.22
C ALA A 301 0.77 -23.98 -11.14
N ASP A 302 0.95 -24.34 -9.86
CA ASP A 302 0.28 -23.69 -8.73
C ASP A 302 1.25 -23.53 -7.56
N LEU A 303 1.30 -22.32 -7.01
CA LEU A 303 2.21 -21.93 -5.92
C LEU A 303 1.64 -22.22 -4.54
N ARG A 304 0.32 -22.26 -4.38
CA ARG A 304 -0.34 -22.36 -3.07
C ARG A 304 0.08 -23.61 -2.28
N PRO A 305 0.19 -24.82 -2.88
CA PRO A 305 0.66 -26.00 -2.16
C PRO A 305 2.11 -25.88 -1.69
N ILE A 306 2.95 -25.19 -2.47
CA ILE A 306 4.37 -24.96 -2.13
C ILE A 306 4.44 -24.03 -0.93
N ILE A 307 3.74 -22.90 -0.97
CA ILE A 307 3.69 -21.93 0.14
C ILE A 307 3.17 -22.61 1.41
N GLN A 308 2.08 -23.37 1.30
CA GLN A 308 1.48 -24.09 2.42
C GLN A 308 2.44 -25.08 3.09
N ALA A 309 3.32 -25.74 2.32
CA ALA A 309 4.31 -26.68 2.87
C ALA A 309 5.38 -26.02 3.76
N TYR A 310 5.57 -24.71 3.62
CA TYR A 310 6.51 -23.91 4.43
C TYR A 310 5.82 -23.00 5.45
N GLN A 311 4.48 -23.00 5.54
CA GLN A 311 3.77 -22.23 6.56
C GLN A 311 4.20 -22.64 7.98
N GLY A 312 4.47 -21.64 8.83
CA GLY A 312 4.92 -21.84 10.21
C GLY A 312 6.38 -22.27 10.38
N LYS A 313 7.16 -22.36 9.30
CA LYS A 313 8.59 -22.69 9.34
C LYS A 313 9.44 -21.48 8.94
N ASP A 314 10.71 -21.49 9.32
CA ASP A 314 11.69 -20.53 8.84
C ASP A 314 12.09 -20.87 7.40
N ILE A 315 11.48 -20.18 6.43
CA ILE A 315 11.55 -20.51 5.00
C ILE A 315 13.00 -20.53 4.49
N PRO A 316 13.83 -19.49 4.72
CA PRO A 316 15.22 -19.50 4.27
C PRO A 316 16.04 -20.69 4.78
N LEU A 317 15.89 -21.05 6.05
CA LEU A 317 16.68 -22.10 6.68
C LEU A 317 16.27 -23.49 6.19
N GLU A 318 14.96 -23.76 6.16
CA GLU A 318 14.42 -25.03 5.68
C GLU A 318 14.68 -25.23 4.18
N TYR A 319 14.53 -24.17 3.38
CA TYR A 319 14.85 -24.21 1.97
C TYR A 319 16.35 -24.44 1.75
N GLY A 320 17.23 -23.75 2.51
CA GLY A 320 18.67 -23.94 2.44
C GLY A 320 19.10 -25.38 2.76
N ARG A 321 18.48 -26.02 3.77
CA ARG A 321 18.71 -27.45 4.07
C ARG A 321 18.31 -28.34 2.89
N LYS A 322 17.10 -28.15 2.34
CA LYS A 322 16.62 -28.95 1.19
C LYS A 322 17.48 -28.78 -0.05
N GLU A 323 17.95 -27.57 -0.30
CA GLU A 323 18.85 -27.28 -1.41
C GLU A 323 20.21 -27.98 -1.24
N ALA A 324 20.78 -27.95 -0.04
CA ALA A 324 22.03 -28.65 0.27
C ALA A 324 21.91 -30.17 0.12
N GLU A 325 20.79 -30.76 0.57
CA GLU A 325 20.49 -32.18 0.37
C GLU A 325 20.34 -32.54 -1.12
N ALA A 326 19.61 -31.73 -1.89
CA ALA A 326 19.45 -31.94 -3.33
C ALA A 326 20.80 -31.87 -4.07
N LYS A 327 21.65 -30.92 -3.70
CA LYS A 327 23.01 -30.78 -4.23
C LYS A 327 23.89 -31.97 -3.85
N ALA A 328 23.83 -32.45 -2.60
CA ALA A 328 24.58 -33.62 -2.18
C ALA A 328 24.19 -34.87 -2.99
N ARG A 329 22.88 -35.11 -3.17
CA ARG A 329 22.37 -36.21 -4.01
C ARG A 329 22.85 -36.10 -5.46
N HIS A 330 22.81 -34.91 -6.05
CA HIS A 330 23.33 -34.68 -7.41
C HIS A 330 24.82 -35.04 -7.53
N VAL A 331 25.63 -34.64 -6.55
CA VAL A 331 27.07 -34.95 -6.52
C VAL A 331 27.31 -36.45 -6.34
N GLU A 332 26.53 -37.13 -5.50
CA GLU A 332 26.62 -38.58 -5.31
C GLU A 332 26.24 -39.36 -6.57
N GLU A 333 25.16 -38.99 -7.23
CA GLU A 333 24.73 -39.58 -8.51
C GLU A 333 25.78 -39.37 -9.59
N TRP A 334 26.36 -38.17 -9.68
CA TRP A 334 27.47 -37.89 -10.59
C TRP A 334 28.70 -38.76 -10.27
N LYS A 335 29.09 -38.88 -8.99
CA LYS A 335 30.21 -39.74 -8.57
C LYS A 335 29.97 -41.20 -8.93
N LYS A 336 28.78 -41.73 -8.67
CA LYS A 336 28.38 -43.11 -9.03
C LYS A 336 28.45 -43.31 -10.55
N LYS A 337 27.91 -42.38 -11.34
CA LYS A 337 27.95 -42.44 -12.81
C LYS A 337 29.38 -42.36 -13.34
N ASN A 338 30.23 -41.51 -12.76
CA ASN A 338 31.62 -41.35 -13.16
C ASN A 338 32.48 -42.58 -12.79
N GLN A 339 32.23 -43.19 -11.62
CA GLN A 339 32.87 -44.46 -11.22
C GLN A 339 32.46 -45.63 -12.14
N MET A 340 31.19 -45.72 -12.55
CA MET A 340 30.75 -46.74 -13.52
C MET A 340 31.26 -46.47 -14.95
N SER A 341 31.41 -45.20 -15.34
CA SER A 341 31.93 -44.77 -16.64
C SER A 341 33.42 -45.08 -16.85
N ILE A 342 34.23 -45.07 -15.78
CA ILE A 342 35.66 -45.44 -15.85
C ILE A 342 35.87 -46.90 -16.31
N SER A 343 34.87 -47.78 -16.18
CA SER A 343 34.94 -49.17 -16.70
C SER A 343 34.56 -49.32 -18.18
N GLY A 344 33.97 -48.30 -18.83
CA GLY A 344 33.43 -48.41 -20.20
C GLY A 344 33.79 -47.27 -21.16
N SER A 345 34.44 -46.20 -20.68
CA SER A 345 34.69 -44.98 -21.47
C SER A 345 35.98 -44.97 -22.31
N SER A 346 36.75 -46.06 -22.36
CA SER A 346 37.98 -46.12 -23.18
C SER A 346 37.74 -46.16 -24.70
N PHE A 347 36.56 -46.57 -25.18
CA PHE A 347 36.33 -46.74 -26.63
C PHE A 347 35.80 -45.47 -27.33
N ALA A 348 34.99 -44.64 -26.66
CA ALA A 348 34.35 -43.46 -27.27
C ALA A 348 35.33 -42.26 -27.45
N SER A 349 36.33 -42.13 -26.58
CA SER A 349 37.38 -41.11 -26.70
C SER A 349 38.33 -41.32 -27.88
N MET A 350 38.39 -42.53 -28.46
CA MET A 350 39.17 -42.81 -29.68
C MET A 350 38.47 -42.36 -30.98
N PHE A 351 37.17 -42.06 -30.96
CA PHE A 351 36.38 -41.73 -32.16
C PHE A 351 36.03 -40.23 -32.29
N GLY A 352 36.63 -39.34 -31.50
CA GLY A 352 36.57 -37.89 -31.73
C GLY A 352 35.20 -37.23 -31.50
N ILE A 353 34.21 -37.94 -30.96
CA ILE A 353 32.87 -37.40 -30.66
C ILE A 353 32.85 -36.94 -29.20
N SER A 354 33.41 -35.77 -28.90
CA SER A 354 33.19 -35.12 -27.60
C SER A 354 32.89 -33.64 -27.79
N SER A 355 31.61 -33.33 -28.06
CA SER A 355 31.05 -31.99 -28.13
C SER A 355 30.30 -31.58 -26.85
N ALA A 356 30.77 -32.02 -25.68
CA ALA A 356 30.25 -31.55 -24.39
C ALA A 356 31.14 -30.42 -23.84
N PRO A 357 30.57 -29.30 -23.34
CA PRO A 357 31.32 -28.21 -22.76
C PRO A 357 32.17 -28.73 -21.59
N GLN A 358 33.47 -28.46 -21.64
CA GLN A 358 34.46 -29.03 -20.72
C GLN A 358 34.33 -28.42 -19.33
N THR A 359 33.60 -29.09 -18.44
CA THR A 359 33.78 -28.88 -17.00
C THR A 359 35.19 -29.33 -16.61
N PRO A 360 35.97 -28.57 -15.82
CA PRO A 360 37.31 -28.96 -15.39
C PRO A 360 37.26 -30.36 -14.73
N ARG A 361 38.23 -31.22 -15.10
CA ARG A 361 38.27 -32.62 -14.64
C ARG A 361 38.19 -32.70 -13.11
N GLY A 362 37.21 -33.45 -12.60
CA GLY A 362 37.03 -33.73 -11.17
C GLY A 362 36.00 -32.86 -10.45
N VAL A 363 35.43 -31.83 -11.09
CA VAL A 363 34.37 -31.01 -10.49
C VAL A 363 33.00 -31.50 -10.98
N PRO A 364 32.00 -31.71 -10.09
CA PRO A 364 30.65 -32.06 -10.52
C PRO A 364 30.06 -30.92 -11.36
N PRO A 365 29.29 -31.23 -12.42
CA PRO A 365 28.63 -30.19 -13.20
C PRO A 365 27.67 -29.38 -12.31
N PRO A 366 27.52 -28.07 -12.56
CA PRO A 366 26.59 -27.25 -11.79
C PRO A 366 25.16 -27.73 -11.99
N THR A 367 24.37 -27.70 -10.91
CA THR A 367 22.94 -28.05 -10.94
C THR A 367 22.19 -27.08 -11.87
N TYR A 368 21.06 -27.49 -12.47
CA TYR A 368 20.25 -26.62 -13.33
C TYR A 368 19.93 -25.25 -12.68
N LEU A 369 19.55 -25.28 -11.39
CA LEU A 369 19.29 -24.09 -10.59
C LEU A 369 20.53 -23.22 -10.38
N GLU A 370 21.72 -23.81 -10.22
CA GLU A 370 22.99 -23.05 -10.13
C GLU A 370 23.38 -22.41 -11.46
N GLN A 371 23.14 -23.10 -12.59
CA GLN A 371 23.37 -22.53 -13.92
C GLN A 371 22.48 -21.31 -14.15
N LYS A 372 21.18 -21.42 -13.81
CA LYS A 372 20.21 -20.32 -13.94
C LYS A 372 20.52 -19.16 -13.00
N ARG A 373 20.94 -19.43 -11.76
CA ARG A 373 21.47 -18.42 -10.83
C ARG A 373 22.62 -17.64 -11.40
N ARG A 374 23.59 -18.34 -12.00
CA ARG A 374 24.77 -17.71 -12.60
C ARG A 374 24.37 -16.81 -13.77
N GLU A 375 23.45 -17.25 -14.61
CA GLU A 375 22.89 -16.44 -15.71
C GLU A 375 22.22 -15.16 -15.18
N ALA A 376 21.36 -15.29 -14.17
CA ALA A 376 20.69 -14.13 -13.56
C ALA A 376 21.66 -13.18 -12.86
N GLN A 377 22.70 -13.69 -12.19
CA GLN A 377 23.74 -12.84 -11.61
C GLN A 377 24.54 -12.07 -12.66
N MET A 378 24.81 -12.70 -13.80
CA MET A 378 25.45 -12.01 -14.92
C MET A 378 24.56 -10.90 -15.47
N GLN A 379 23.27 -11.18 -15.69
CA GLN A 379 22.28 -10.19 -16.13
C GLN A 379 22.18 -9.02 -15.15
N TYR A 380 22.10 -9.30 -13.84
CA TYR A 380 22.12 -8.27 -12.80
C TYR A 380 23.38 -7.39 -12.88
N GLN A 381 24.57 -7.98 -13.04
CA GLN A 381 25.81 -7.22 -13.14
C GLN A 381 25.86 -6.36 -14.41
N GLU A 382 25.32 -6.85 -15.52
CA GLU A 382 25.20 -6.11 -16.77
C GLU A 382 24.24 -4.92 -16.63
N GLU A 383 23.05 -5.14 -16.06
CA GLU A 383 22.09 -4.07 -15.75
C GLU A 383 22.69 -3.00 -14.83
N GLN A 384 23.38 -3.42 -13.76
CA GLN A 384 24.04 -2.48 -12.84
C GLN A 384 25.21 -1.72 -13.48
N LYS A 385 25.88 -2.29 -14.47
CA LYS A 385 26.89 -1.55 -15.26
C LYS A 385 26.19 -0.53 -16.16
N TYR A 386 25.15 -0.96 -16.87
CA TYR A 386 24.35 -0.08 -17.73
C TYR A 386 23.78 1.12 -16.96
N LEU A 387 23.17 0.90 -15.78
CA LEU A 387 22.67 2.00 -14.94
C LEU A 387 23.77 2.97 -14.51
N ARG A 388 24.98 2.47 -14.25
CA ARG A 388 26.13 3.32 -13.86
C ARG A 388 26.67 4.12 -15.03
N ASP A 389 26.79 3.49 -16.19
CA ASP A 389 27.36 4.11 -17.39
C ASP A 389 26.39 5.14 -17.99
N ASN A 390 25.08 4.91 -17.90
CA ASN A 390 24.04 5.78 -18.47
C ASN A 390 23.35 6.69 -17.44
N LYS A 391 23.90 6.81 -16.22
CA LYS A 391 23.26 7.52 -15.10
C LYS A 391 22.84 8.96 -15.44
N GLU A 392 23.74 9.74 -16.04
CA GLU A 392 23.48 11.15 -16.39
C GLU A 392 22.36 11.29 -17.43
N GLN A 393 22.33 10.38 -18.41
CA GLN A 393 21.28 10.36 -19.43
C GLN A 393 19.91 10.05 -18.81
N LEU A 394 19.87 9.09 -17.88
CA LEU A 394 18.65 8.74 -17.16
C LEU A 394 18.16 9.89 -16.27
N GLU A 395 19.07 10.60 -15.61
CA GLU A 395 18.72 11.78 -14.81
C GLU A 395 18.14 12.91 -15.67
N ASN A 396 18.75 13.21 -16.82
CA ASN A 396 18.24 14.20 -17.76
C ASN A 396 16.84 13.85 -18.30
N LEU A 397 16.61 12.57 -18.64
CA LEU A 397 15.30 12.09 -19.09
C LEU A 397 14.25 12.22 -17.98
N LEU A 398 14.61 11.88 -16.75
CA LEU A 398 13.72 12.00 -15.59
C LEU A 398 13.34 13.47 -15.33
N GLU A 399 14.29 14.39 -15.44
CA GLU A 399 14.02 15.82 -15.29
C GLU A 399 13.10 16.35 -16.39
N GLN A 400 13.29 15.91 -17.64
CA GLN A 400 12.40 16.27 -18.75
C GLN A 400 10.97 15.75 -18.52
N ASP A 401 10.83 14.51 -18.07
CA ASP A 401 9.53 13.92 -17.76
C ASP A 401 8.83 14.63 -16.59
N GLN A 402 9.59 15.02 -15.56
CA GLN A 402 9.07 15.85 -14.46
C GLN A 402 8.62 17.23 -14.94
N GLN A 403 9.36 17.86 -15.84
CA GLN A 403 8.97 19.16 -16.42
C GLN A 403 7.73 19.03 -17.32
N ALA A 404 7.65 17.96 -18.11
CA ALA A 404 6.49 17.66 -18.94
C ALA A 404 5.24 17.41 -18.07
N MET A 405 5.35 16.55 -17.05
CA MET A 405 4.28 16.35 -16.07
C MET A 405 3.91 17.64 -15.36
N ALA A 406 4.86 18.46 -14.92
CA ALA A 406 4.58 19.73 -14.26
C ALA A 406 3.87 20.74 -15.19
N ALA A 407 4.16 20.71 -16.49
CA ALA A 407 3.48 21.50 -17.50
C ALA A 407 2.07 20.96 -17.82
N GLU A 408 1.86 19.65 -17.72
CA GLU A 408 0.56 18.99 -17.92
C GLU A 408 -0.33 19.02 -16.67
N ILE A 409 0.23 19.18 -15.46
CA ILE A 409 -0.55 19.47 -14.24
C ILE A 409 -1.29 20.76 -14.55
N PRO A 410 -2.62 20.69 -14.75
CA PRO A 410 -3.31 21.80 -15.34
C PRO A 410 -3.21 22.99 -14.40
N GLY A 411 -2.90 24.15 -14.97
CA GLY A 411 -3.02 25.45 -14.31
C GLY A 411 -4.37 25.66 -13.60
N ASN A 412 -5.36 24.81 -13.90
CA ASN A 412 -6.65 24.63 -13.23
C ASN A 412 -6.65 24.78 -11.71
N LEU A 413 -5.61 24.48 -10.92
CA LEU A 413 -5.69 24.75 -9.48
C LEU A 413 -5.62 26.26 -9.18
N TRP A 414 -4.71 26.99 -9.84
CA TRP A 414 -4.62 28.44 -9.70
C TRP A 414 -5.65 29.17 -10.56
N GLU A 415 -5.95 28.66 -11.75
CA GLU A 415 -6.95 29.19 -12.69
C GLU A 415 -8.39 28.95 -12.21
N ALA A 416 -8.69 27.82 -11.54
CA ALA A 416 -9.98 27.64 -10.86
C ALA A 416 -10.09 28.48 -9.59
N ILE A 417 -8.98 28.75 -8.88
CA ILE A 417 -8.95 29.71 -7.78
C ILE A 417 -9.19 31.14 -8.31
N ASP A 418 -8.62 31.50 -9.46
CA ASP A 418 -8.80 32.82 -10.08
C ASP A 418 -10.22 32.99 -10.67
N GLN A 419 -10.81 31.92 -11.21
CA GLN A 419 -12.23 31.88 -11.57
C GLN A 419 -13.15 32.02 -10.34
N PHE A 420 -12.78 31.46 -9.18
CA PHE A 420 -13.51 31.63 -7.93
C PHE A 420 -13.33 33.01 -7.28
N LYS A 421 -12.23 33.71 -7.57
CA LYS A 421 -11.91 35.03 -7.00
C LYS A 421 -12.40 36.22 -7.82
N GLY A 422 -13.14 35.96 -8.90
CA GLY A 422 -13.98 36.96 -9.55
C GLY A 422 -13.21 38.03 -10.31
N LYS A 423 -12.76 37.70 -11.52
CA LYS A 423 -12.64 38.68 -12.61
C LYS A 423 -13.24 38.09 -13.88
N LYS A 424 -14.46 38.53 -14.22
CA LYS A 424 -15.03 38.34 -15.56
C LYS A 424 -14.12 39.02 -16.56
N LYS A 425 -13.51 38.26 -17.47
CA LYS A 425 -13.00 38.80 -18.73
C LYS A 425 -14.03 38.49 -19.81
N HIS A 426 -14.44 39.54 -20.51
CA HIS A 426 -15.41 39.49 -21.61
C HIS A 426 -14.96 38.51 -22.70
N MET A 427 -15.91 37.73 -23.20
CA MET A 427 -15.86 37.08 -24.51
C MET A 427 -15.65 38.15 -25.58
N ASP A 428 -14.65 37.95 -26.43
CA ASP A 428 -14.79 38.02 -27.90
C ASP A 428 -13.54 37.43 -28.58
N ASP A 429 -13.79 36.87 -29.76
CA ASP A 429 -12.89 36.35 -30.80
C ASP A 429 -12.26 34.95 -30.65
N GLN A 430 -12.89 34.03 -31.37
CA GLN A 430 -12.41 32.69 -31.74
C GLN A 430 -11.86 32.74 -33.19
N PRO A 431 -10.64 32.25 -33.46
CA PRO A 431 -10.27 31.77 -34.80
C PRO A 431 -10.13 30.23 -34.83
N PRO A 432 -10.22 29.61 -36.02
CA PRO A 432 -10.69 28.24 -36.17
C PRO A 432 -9.61 27.17 -35.92
N ALA A 433 -10.11 25.97 -35.61
CA ALA A 433 -9.37 24.75 -35.34
C ALA A 433 -8.38 24.38 -36.47
N ALA A 434 -7.10 24.26 -36.12
CA ALA A 434 -6.12 23.54 -36.91
C ALA A 434 -6.10 22.07 -36.48
N GLN A 435 -6.47 21.19 -37.42
CA GLN A 435 -6.31 19.74 -37.30
C GLN A 435 -4.82 19.41 -37.24
N THR A 436 -4.33 18.91 -36.10
CA THR A 436 -3.01 18.29 -36.02
C THR A 436 -3.16 16.78 -36.15
N SER A 437 -2.77 16.31 -37.33
CA SER A 437 -2.58 14.92 -37.72
C SER A 437 -1.62 14.19 -36.79
N SER A 438 -2.01 12.98 -36.38
CA SER A 438 -1.15 11.98 -35.74
C SER A 438 0.06 11.64 -36.60
N PRO A 439 1.30 11.56 -36.05
CA PRO A 439 2.41 10.96 -36.78
C PRO A 439 2.38 9.44 -36.58
N VAL A 440 1.97 8.73 -37.64
CA VAL A 440 2.26 7.32 -37.84
C VAL A 440 3.76 7.21 -38.14
N SER A 441 4.55 6.67 -37.20
CA SER A 441 5.93 6.28 -37.47
C SER A 441 5.96 4.84 -37.96
N SER A 442 6.18 4.68 -39.27
CA SER A 442 6.49 3.42 -39.95
C SER A 442 7.83 2.86 -39.47
N SER A 443 7.82 1.68 -38.84
CA SER A 443 9.02 0.89 -38.57
C SER A 443 9.39 0.05 -39.80
N SER A 444 10.49 0.39 -40.47
CA SER A 444 11.17 -0.46 -41.43
C SER A 444 11.89 -1.60 -40.70
N GLN A 445 11.53 -2.84 -41.04
CA GLN A 445 12.27 -4.03 -40.65
C GLN A 445 13.54 -4.16 -41.51
N PRO A 446 14.69 -4.57 -40.95
CA PRO A 446 15.76 -5.15 -41.74
C PRO A 446 15.52 -6.67 -41.92
N ALA A 447 15.47 -7.08 -43.18
CA ALA A 447 15.45 -8.49 -43.57
C ALA A 447 16.75 -9.21 -43.15
N LYS A 448 16.61 -10.41 -42.59
CA LYS A 448 17.66 -11.43 -42.62
C LYS A 448 17.18 -12.57 -43.52
N ALA A 449 18.07 -12.99 -44.41
CA ALA A 449 17.94 -14.20 -45.22
C ALA A 449 17.97 -15.45 -44.34
#